data_AF-A0A8C2G5S7-F1
#
_entry.id   AF-A0A8C2G5S7-F1
#
_cell.length_a   1.000
_cell.length_b   1.000
_cell.length_c   1.000
_cell.angle_alpha   90.00
_cell.angle_beta   90.00
_cell.angle_gamma   90.00
#
_symmetry.space_group_name_H-M   'P 1'
#
loop_
_entity.id
_entity.type
_entity.pdbx_description
1 polymer ?
#
loop_
_entity_poly.entity_id
_entity_poly.type
_entity_poly.pdbx_seq_one_letter_code
_entity_poly.pdbx_strand_id
1 'polypeptide(L)'
;MNQAVLTLLCALWLGVTPTHSAGQAGGLSQRCLCRGRLLITVKPRWIHAAELFPPSPSCSKTEIILTVTGKGKGKGKEANRKVCLDPNKRQGQRLLKGKG
;
A
#
# COMPACT_ATOMS: atom_id res chain seq x y z
N MET A 1 41.58 -39.84 -9.83
CA MET A 1 41.11 -38.71 -9.01
C MET A 1 40.24 -39.27 -7.91
N ASN A 2 40.71 -39.22 -6.66
CA ASN A 2 40.10 -39.95 -5.56
C ASN A 2 38.76 -39.32 -5.18
N GLN A 3 37.73 -40.14 -4.96
CA GLN A 3 36.38 -39.71 -4.54
C GLN A 3 36.44 -38.66 -3.43
N ALA A 4 37.30 -38.87 -2.44
CA ALA A 4 37.53 -37.95 -1.32
C ALA A 4 37.95 -36.53 -1.75
N VAL A 5 38.75 -36.40 -2.81
CA VAL A 5 39.21 -35.09 -3.33
C VAL A 5 38.05 -34.34 -3.98
N LEU A 6 37.16 -35.05 -4.68
CA LEU A 6 35.97 -34.47 -5.29
C LEU A 6 34.98 -34.02 -4.20
N THR A 7 34.81 -34.81 -3.14
CA THR A 7 33.93 -34.47 -2.01
C THR A 7 34.44 -33.25 -1.24
N LEU A 8 35.76 -33.16 -1.02
CA LEU A 8 36.40 -32.00 -0.38
C LEU A 8 36.23 -30.71 -1.21
N LEU A 9 36.41 -30.79 -2.53
CA LEU A 9 36.20 -29.65 -3.43
C LEU A 9 34.74 -29.17 -3.43
N CYS A 10 33.77 -30.10 -3.45
CA CYS A 10 32.35 -29.75 -3.37
C CYS A 10 31.98 -29.10 -2.03
N ALA A 11 32.51 -29.60 -0.91
CA ALA A 11 32.26 -29.01 0.40
C ALA A 11 32.90 -27.60 0.55
N LEU A 12 34.07 -27.39 -0.05
CA LEU A 12 34.74 -26.08 -0.05
C LEU A 12 33.97 -25.03 -0.87
N TRP A 13 33.37 -25.43 -2.01
CA TRP A 13 32.57 -24.56 -2.86
C TRP A 13 31.20 -24.23 -2.27
N LEU A 14 30.55 -25.19 -1.59
CA LEU A 14 29.23 -24.98 -0.97
C LEU A 14 29.31 -24.34 0.43
N GLY A 15 30.49 -24.37 1.09
CA GLY A 15 30.69 -23.83 2.43
C GLY A 15 30.88 -22.31 2.52
N VAL A 16 31.07 -21.61 1.39
CA VAL A 16 31.27 -20.15 1.33
C VAL A 16 30.10 -19.46 0.62
N THR A 17 28.90 -19.69 1.12
CA THR A 17 27.87 -18.65 1.09
C THR A 17 27.24 -18.61 2.47
N PRO A 18 27.60 -17.64 3.35
CA PRO A 18 26.74 -17.37 4.48
C PRO A 18 25.37 -17.04 3.90
N THR A 19 24.40 -17.87 4.24
CA THR A 19 22.97 -17.70 4.01
C THR A 19 22.51 -16.45 4.75
N HIS A 20 22.87 -15.27 4.24
CA HIS A 20 22.10 -14.07 4.43
C HIS A 20 20.93 -14.08 3.44
N SER A 21 20.10 -15.12 3.53
CA SER A 21 18.67 -14.84 3.50
C SER A 21 18.38 -14.17 4.84
N ALA A 22 18.80 -12.91 4.97
CA ALA A 22 18.02 -11.98 5.74
C ALA A 22 16.67 -11.96 5.02
N GLY A 23 15.81 -12.92 5.34
CA GLY A 23 14.40 -12.63 5.41
C GLY A 23 14.39 -11.41 6.30
N GLN A 24 14.34 -10.23 5.67
CA GLN A 24 14.07 -9.00 6.37
C GLN A 24 12.94 -9.40 7.29
N ALA A 25 13.20 -9.40 8.60
CA ALA A 25 12.17 -9.29 9.60
C ALA A 25 11.50 -7.98 9.22
N GLY A 26 10.57 -8.08 8.28
CA GLY A 26 10.13 -6.98 7.45
C GLY A 26 9.37 -6.10 8.39
N GLY A 27 10.04 -5.05 8.89
CA GLY A 27 9.53 -4.24 9.98
C GLY A 27 8.11 -3.84 9.63
N LEU A 28 7.13 -4.45 10.30
CA LEU A 28 5.67 -4.35 10.11
C LEU A 28 5.29 -3.54 8.86
N SER A 29 5.66 -4.03 7.67
CA SER A 29 5.56 -3.21 6.47
C SER A 29 4.10 -3.22 6.05
N GLN A 30 3.36 -2.23 6.52
CA GLN A 30 1.94 -2.11 6.27
C GLN A 30 1.70 -1.98 4.75
N ARG A 31 0.74 -2.75 4.25
CA ARG A 31 0.29 -2.76 2.87
C ARG A 31 -0.98 -1.92 2.73
N CYS A 32 -0.93 -0.69 3.23
CA CYS A 32 -1.99 0.29 3.08
C CYS A 32 -2.15 0.71 1.61
N LEU A 33 -3.38 0.95 1.18
CA LEU A 33 -3.71 1.40 -0.18
C LEU A 33 -3.37 2.87 -0.39
N CYS A 34 -3.54 3.68 0.64
CA CYS A 34 -3.20 5.08 0.65
C CYS A 34 -1.73 5.28 1.00
N ARG A 35 -1.01 5.91 0.07
CA ARG A 35 0.39 6.31 0.23
C ARG A 35 0.51 7.82 0.11
N GLY A 36 1.34 8.42 0.97
CA GLY A 36 1.62 9.86 0.92
C GLY A 36 0.50 10.74 1.49
N ARG A 37 0.21 11.86 0.82
CA ARG A 37 -0.62 12.94 1.36
C ARG A 37 -2.11 12.59 1.35
N LEU A 38 -2.74 12.71 2.51
CA LEU A 38 -4.18 12.64 2.69
C LEU A 38 -4.83 14.01 2.43
N LEU A 39 -5.93 14.03 1.69
CA LEU A 39 -6.75 15.22 1.52
C LEU A 39 -7.64 15.42 2.74
N ILE A 40 -7.78 16.68 3.17
CA ILE A 40 -8.64 17.05 4.31
C ILE A 40 -10.10 17.18 3.87
N THR A 41 -10.31 17.66 2.63
CA THR A 41 -11.64 17.93 2.09
C THR A 41 -11.66 17.81 0.57
N VAL A 42 -12.78 17.31 0.04
CA VAL A 42 -13.12 17.26 -1.38
C VAL A 42 -14.53 17.81 -1.56
N LYS A 43 -14.74 18.63 -2.60
CA LYS A 43 -16.07 19.14 -2.95
C LYS A 43 -17.01 17.97 -3.28
N PRO A 44 -18.17 17.82 -2.61
CA PRO A 44 -19.07 16.67 -2.81
C PRO A 44 -19.49 16.47 -4.27
N ARG A 45 -19.67 17.56 -5.03
CA ARG A 45 -20.01 17.52 -6.46
C ARG A 45 -18.99 16.80 -7.34
N TRP A 46 -17.78 16.59 -6.85
CA TRP A 46 -16.72 15.88 -7.57
C TRP A 46 -16.52 14.46 -7.06
N ILE A 47 -17.28 14.00 -6.06
CA ILE A 47 -17.14 12.64 -5.52
C ILE A 47 -18.13 11.73 -6.25
N HIS A 48 -17.61 10.73 -6.96
CA HIS A 48 -18.44 9.71 -7.60
C HIS A 48 -18.68 8.51 -6.67
N ALA A 49 -17.67 8.11 -5.92
CA ALA A 49 -17.75 6.97 -5.01
C ALA A 49 -16.82 7.16 -3.82
N ALA A 50 -17.19 6.56 -2.69
CA ALA A 50 -16.38 6.49 -1.48
C ALA A 50 -16.23 5.03 -1.03
N GLU A 51 -15.00 4.54 -1.01
CA GLU A 51 -14.64 3.22 -0.51
C GLU A 51 -14.01 3.39 0.89
N LEU A 52 -14.51 2.64 1.86
CA LEU A 52 -14.08 2.71 3.26
C LEU A 52 -13.47 1.37 3.65
N PHE A 53 -12.19 1.40 4.01
CA PHE A 53 -11.43 0.23 4.44
C PHE A 53 -11.14 0.34 5.93
N PRO A 54 -11.71 -0.52 6.78
CA PRO A 54 -11.38 -0.55 8.20
C PRO A 54 -9.95 -1.08 8.42
N PRO A 55 -9.40 -0.90 9.63
CA PRO A 55 -8.13 -1.51 10.01
C PRO A 55 -8.14 -3.03 9.78
N SER A 56 -7.03 -3.57 9.29
CA SER A 56 -6.84 -4.99 8.98
C SER A 56 -5.40 -5.45 9.31
N PRO A 57 -5.10 -6.76 9.30
CA PRO A 57 -3.73 -7.25 9.48
C PRO A 57 -2.71 -6.67 8.48
N SER A 58 -3.19 -6.29 7.29
CA SER A 58 -2.38 -5.68 6.25
C SER A 58 -2.15 -4.18 6.46
N CYS A 59 -3.07 -3.46 7.10
CA CYS A 59 -2.97 -2.02 7.34
C CYS A 59 -3.72 -1.64 8.63
N SER A 60 -3.03 -1.10 9.64
CA SER A 60 -3.64 -0.79 10.94
C SER A 60 -4.50 0.48 10.95
N LYS A 61 -4.63 1.17 9.81
CA LYS A 61 -5.31 2.45 9.69
C LYS A 61 -6.60 2.27 8.94
N THR A 62 -7.62 3.05 9.32
CA THR A 62 -8.80 3.24 8.48
C THR A 62 -8.41 4.03 7.25
N GLU A 63 -8.76 3.56 6.06
CA GLU A 63 -8.50 4.25 4.80
C GLU A 63 -9.81 4.65 4.12
N ILE A 64 -9.86 5.87 3.61
CA ILE A 64 -11.00 6.38 2.84
C ILE A 64 -10.50 6.74 1.45
N ILE A 65 -10.95 5.99 0.44
CA ILE A 65 -10.58 6.22 -0.96
C ILE A 65 -11.77 6.81 -1.68
N LEU A 66 -11.60 8.02 -2.21
CA LEU A 66 -12.61 8.70 -3.00
C LEU A 66 -12.27 8.55 -4.49
N THR A 67 -13.24 8.13 -5.28
CA THR A 67 -13.18 8.31 -6.73
C THR A 67 -13.73 9.69 -7.04
N VAL A 68 -12.88 10.57 -7.58
CA VAL A 68 -13.24 11.96 -7.86
C VAL A 68 -13.12 12.31 -9.34
N THR A 69 -14.03 13.17 -9.80
CA THR A 69 -13.97 13.75 -11.14
C THR A 69 -12.73 14.61 -11.28
N GLY A 70 -11.81 14.23 -12.18
CA GLY A 70 -10.70 15.07 -12.58
C GLY A 70 -11.12 16.01 -13.70
N LYS A 71 -10.78 17.30 -13.59
CA LYS A 71 -10.64 18.13 -14.78
C LYS A 71 -9.39 17.64 -15.51
N GLY A 72 -9.55 16.87 -16.59
CA GLY A 72 -8.42 16.52 -17.46
C GLY A 72 -7.71 17.80 -17.91
N LYS A 73 -6.38 17.73 -18.07
CA LYS A 73 -5.60 18.80 -18.70
C LYS A 73 -5.93 18.83 -20.20
N GLY A 74 -7.12 19.32 -20.56
CA GLY A 74 -7.62 19.39 -21.92
C GLY A 74 -9.16 19.48 -21.95
N LYS A 75 -9.70 20.32 -22.84
CA LYS A 75 -11.16 20.42 -23.09
C LYS A 75 -11.70 19.03 -23.47
N GLY A 76 -12.52 18.42 -22.61
CA GLY A 76 -13.33 17.25 -22.95
C GLY A 76 -12.87 15.88 -22.44
N LYS A 77 -11.80 15.75 -21.65
CA LYS A 77 -11.47 14.48 -20.98
C LYS A 77 -11.78 14.55 -19.49
N GLU A 78 -13.00 14.18 -19.13
CA GLU A 78 -13.34 13.84 -17.75
C GLU A 78 -12.66 12.51 -17.40
N ALA A 79 -11.71 12.54 -16.46
CA ALA A 79 -11.01 11.34 -16.02
C ALA A 79 -11.21 11.17 -14.52
N ASN A 80 -11.77 10.03 -14.13
CA ASN A 80 -11.88 9.66 -12.73
C ASN A 80 -10.49 9.40 -12.15
N ARG A 81 -10.21 9.98 -10.98
CA ARG A 81 -8.98 9.73 -10.23
C ARG A 81 -9.31 9.30 -8.81
N LYS A 82 -8.52 8.38 -8.26
CA LYS A 82 -8.63 7.98 -6.85
C LYS A 82 -7.78 8.89 -5.98
N VAL A 83 -8.34 9.36 -4.87
CA VAL A 83 -7.65 10.19 -3.87
C VAL A 83 -7.94 9.67 -2.46
N CYS A 84 -6.97 9.79 -1.57
CA CYS A 84 -7.13 9.39 -0.18
C CYS A 84 -7.58 10.56 0.68
N LEU A 85 -8.61 10.35 1.49
CA LEU A 85 -9.15 11.33 2.43
C LEU A 85 -8.70 10.99 3.85
N ASP A 86 -8.39 12.00 4.65
CA ASP A 86 -8.03 11.83 6.06
C ASP A 86 -9.27 11.43 6.89
N PRO A 87 -9.29 10.22 7.49
CA PRO A 87 -10.42 9.75 8.30
C PRO A 87 -10.64 10.59 9.57
N ASN A 88 -9.61 11.29 10.05
CA ASN A 88 -9.65 12.04 11.30
C ASN A 88 -10.21 13.45 11.14
N LYS A 89 -10.37 13.93 9.90
CA LYS A 89 -10.90 15.27 9.62
C LYS A 89 -12.42 15.25 9.49
N ARG A 90 -13.04 16.43 9.59
CA ARG A 90 -14.50 16.59 9.63
C ARG A 90 -15.25 15.83 8.52
N GLN A 91 -14.76 15.88 7.28
CA GLN A 91 -15.40 15.16 6.18
C GLN A 91 -15.22 13.64 6.29
N GLY A 92 -14.03 13.16 6.64
CA GLY A 92 -13.77 11.73 6.88
C GLY A 92 -14.65 11.16 7.99
N GLN A 93 -14.75 11.86 9.12
CA GLN A 93 -15.63 11.45 10.22
C GLN A 93 -17.12 11.42 9.82
N ARG A 94 -17.57 12.36 8.97
CA ARG A 94 -18.95 12.34 8.45
C ARG A 94 -19.22 11.13 7.58
N LEU A 95 -18.28 10.76 6.71
CA LEU A 95 -18.39 9.56 5.87
C LEU A 95 -18.40 8.27 6.71
N LEU A 96 -17.60 8.23 7.78
CA LEU A 96 -17.58 7.09 8.70
C LEU A 96 -18.89 6.96 9.49
N LYS A 97 -19.47 8.08 9.94
CA LYS A 97 -20.73 8.09 10.70
C LYS A 97 -21.97 7.79 9.84
N GLY A 98 -21.98 8.20 8.58
CA GLY A 98 -23.12 8.00 7.69
C GLY A 98 -23.31 6.56 7.18
N LYS A 99 -22.43 5.63 7.56
CA LYS A 99 -22.49 4.21 7.18
C LYS A 99 -22.99 3.32 8.35
N GLY A 100 -23.34 3.92 9.48
CA GLY A 100 -23.95 3.27 10.65
C GLY A 100 -25.44 3.53 10.73
#